data_AF-A0A920TMX7-F1
#
_entry.id   AF-A0A920TMX7-F1
#
_cell.length_a   1.000
_cell.length_b   1.000
_cell.length_c   1.000
_cell.angle_alpha   90.00
_cell.angle_beta   90.00
_cell.angle_gamma   90.00
#
_symmetry.space_group_name_H-M   'P 1'
#
loop_
_entity.id
_entity.type
_entity.pdbx_description
1 polymer ?
#
loop_
_entity_poly.entity_id
_entity_poly.type
_entity_poly.pdbx_seq_one_letter_code
_entity_poly.pdbx_strand_id
1 'polypeptide(L)'
;MAALDAEKYLSEKTMKHLEIKKEGHICWVYLNRPKSLNALNTEILKELTEFNASLKDDLESRVVIYTGTGENFSSGADLKEKREPVTRLKGLEK
;
A
#
# COMPACT_ATOMS: atom_id res chain seq x y z
N MET A 1 -4.41 -15.63 -22.30
CA MET A 1 -3.14 -15.16 -21.69
C MET A 1 -3.40 -15.09 -20.20
N ALA A 2 -2.76 -15.97 -19.43
CA ALA A 2 -3.21 -16.37 -18.10
C ALA A 2 -3.27 -15.20 -17.12
N ALA A 3 -4.47 -14.95 -16.57
CA ALA A 3 -4.59 -14.30 -15.28
C ALA A 3 -3.86 -15.22 -14.29
N LEU A 4 -2.68 -14.79 -13.83
CA LEU A 4 -2.14 -15.38 -12.62
C LEU A 4 -3.19 -15.15 -11.53
N ASP A 5 -3.66 -16.21 -10.89
CA ASP A 5 -4.57 -16.13 -9.75
C ASP A 5 -4.11 -15.02 -8.81
N ALA A 6 -4.90 -13.95 -8.69
CA ALA A 6 -4.59 -12.82 -7.81
C ALA A 6 -4.46 -13.31 -6.35
N GLU A 7 -5.19 -14.37 -6.00
CA GLU A 7 -5.07 -15.11 -4.75
C GLU A 7 -3.66 -15.67 -4.54
N LYS A 8 -3.07 -16.26 -5.59
CA LYS A 8 -1.70 -16.78 -5.54
C LYS A 8 -0.66 -15.65 -5.48
N TYR A 9 -0.84 -14.59 -6.28
CA TYR A 9 0.08 -13.44 -6.31
C TYR A 9 0.17 -12.72 -4.94
N LEU A 10 -0.98 -12.55 -4.27
CA LEU A 10 -1.04 -12.00 -2.92
C LEU A 10 -0.48 -12.97 -1.86
N SER A 11 -0.61 -14.28 -2.05
CA SER A 11 -0.07 -15.29 -1.12
C SER A 11 1.45 -15.41 -1.16
N GLU A 12 2.09 -15.16 -2.31
CA GLU A 12 3.54 -15.33 -2.50
C GLU A 12 4.33 -14.03 -2.29
N LYS A 13 3.67 -12.86 -2.36
CA LYS A 13 4.32 -11.55 -2.24
C LYS A 13 4.14 -10.95 -0.85
N THR A 14 5.20 -10.99 -0.06
CA THR A 14 5.23 -10.35 1.27
C THR A 14 5.32 -8.82 1.11
N MET A 15 4.28 -8.10 1.53
CA MET A 15 4.33 -6.65 1.71
C MET A 15 5.07 -6.32 3.02
N LYS A 16 5.92 -5.30 3.01
CA LYS A 16 6.77 -4.92 4.13
C LYS A 16 6.08 -3.96 5.09
N HIS A 17 5.18 -3.12 4.59
CA HIS A 17 4.52 -2.05 5.34
C HIS A 17 3.00 -2.16 5.35
N LEU A 18 2.43 -3.11 4.62
CA LEU A 18 1.03 -3.50 4.70
C LEU A 18 0.88 -4.88 5.32
N GLU A 19 -0.11 -5.02 6.21
CA GLU A 19 -0.62 -6.32 6.66
C GLU A 19 -2.04 -6.50 6.10
N ILE A 20 -2.29 -7.62 5.43
CA ILE A 20 -3.57 -7.91 4.78
C ILE A 20 -4.25 -9.06 5.51
N LYS A 21 -5.53 -8.89 5.88
CA LYS A 21 -6.37 -9.95 6.46
C LYS A 21 -7.69 -10.05 5.72
N LYS A 22 -8.09 -11.25 5.33
CA LYS A 22 -9.40 -11.51 4.73
C LYS A 22 -10.30 -12.21 5.74
N GLU A 23 -11.48 -11.64 5.97
CA GLU A 23 -12.51 -12.15 6.87
C GLU A 23 -13.84 -12.21 6.12
N GLY A 24 -14.16 -13.37 5.55
CA GLY A 24 -15.28 -13.51 4.63
C GLY A 24 -15.11 -12.59 3.41
N HIS A 25 -16.10 -11.72 3.17
CA HIS A 25 -16.07 -10.76 2.06
C HIS A 25 -15.40 -9.42 2.39
N ILE A 26 -14.78 -9.30 3.56
CA ILE A 26 -14.10 -8.09 4.02
C ILE A 26 -12.59 -8.29 3.90
N CYS A 27 -11.93 -7.39 3.18
CA CYS A 27 -10.48 -7.33 3.08
C CYS A 27 -9.96 -6.16 3.93
N TRP A 28 -9.25 -6.47 5.00
CA TRP A 28 -8.61 -5.51 5.88
C TRP A 28 -7.18 -5.23 5.41
N VAL A 29 -6.84 -3.95 5.29
CA VAL A 29 -5.53 -3.44 4.91
C VAL A 29 -5.01 -2.58 6.05
N TYR A 30 -4.00 -3.07 6.75
CA TYR A 30 -3.40 -2.37 7.87
C TYR A 30 -2.10 -1.69 7.44
N LEU A 31 -2.03 -0.37 7.59
CA LEU A 31 -0.76 0.36 7.53
C LEU A 31 0.07 -0.04 8.75
N ASN A 32 1.18 -0.75 8.54
CA ASN A 32 1.95 -1.38 9.60
C ASN A 32 3.32 -0.73 9.80
N ARG A 33 3.32 0.57 10.14
CA ARG A 33 4.51 1.33 10.54
C ARG A 33 4.26 2.10 11.84
N PRO A 34 3.84 1.45 12.94
CA PRO A 34 3.36 2.14 14.14
C PRO A 34 4.45 3.01 14.79
N LYS A 35 5.72 2.60 14.73
CA LYS A 35 6.88 3.38 15.22
C LYS A 35 7.09 4.71 14.46
N SER A 36 6.50 4.85 13.29
CA SER A 36 6.53 6.07 12.47
C SER A 36 5.12 6.69 12.34
N LEU A 37 4.20 6.38 13.25
CA LEU A 37 2.81 6.84 13.22
C LEU A 37 2.14 6.58 11.86
N ASN A 38 2.46 5.43 11.25
CA ASN A 38 1.97 5.01 9.94
C ASN A 38 2.20 6.07 8.83
N ALA A 39 3.30 6.83 8.91
CA ALA A 39 3.67 7.79 7.86
C ALA A 39 3.82 7.11 6.49
N LEU A 40 3.57 7.86 5.42
CA LEU A 40 3.56 7.39 4.04
C LEU A 40 4.87 7.74 3.34
N ASN A 41 5.73 6.73 3.19
CA ASN A 41 6.95 6.76 2.38
C ASN A 41 6.71 6.14 0.99
N THR A 42 7.71 6.20 0.12
CA THR A 42 7.64 5.65 -1.25
C THR A 42 7.31 4.16 -1.27
N GLU A 43 7.88 3.39 -0.34
CA GLU A 43 7.69 1.94 -0.28
C GLU A 43 6.22 1.59 0.04
N ILE A 44 5.62 2.15 1.10
CA ILE A 44 4.21 1.85 1.43
C ILE A 44 3.24 2.39 0.36
N LEU A 45 3.57 3.50 -0.30
CA LEU A 45 2.77 4.01 -1.42
C LEU A 45 2.82 3.07 -2.63
N LYS A 46 3.98 2.47 -2.90
CA LYS A 46 4.14 1.44 -3.93
C LYS A 46 3.35 0.19 -3.57
N GLU A 47 3.47 -0.30 -2.33
CA GLU A 47 2.70 -1.46 -1.86
C GLU A 47 1.19 -1.23 -1.95
N LEU A 48 0.70 -0.06 -1.54
CA LEU A 48 -0.71 0.31 -1.67
C LEU A 48 -1.15 0.32 -3.13
N THR A 49 -0.33 0.86 -4.04
CA THR A 49 -0.64 0.89 -5.48
C THR A 49 -0.73 -0.52 -6.05
N GLU A 50 0.24 -1.38 -5.72
CA GLU A 50 0.28 -2.77 -6.18
C GLU A 50 -0.88 -3.60 -5.62
N PHE A 51 -1.18 -3.45 -4.32
CA PHE A 51 -2.32 -4.12 -3.67
C PHE A 51 -3.65 -3.65 -4.28
N ASN A 52 -3.82 -2.35 -4.48
CA ASN A 52 -5.06 -1.83 -5.08
C ASN A 52 -5.25 -2.31 -6.52
N ALA A 53 -4.15 -2.50 -7.26
CA ALA A 53 -4.21 -3.06 -8.61
C ALA A 53 -4.65 -4.54 -8.61
N SER A 54 -4.22 -5.33 -7.62
CA SER A 54 -4.61 -6.75 -7.53
C SER A 54 -6.08 -6.95 -7.16
N LEU A 55 -6.72 -5.97 -6.51
CA LEU A 55 -8.16 -6.00 -6.22
C LEU A 55 -9.04 -6.07 -7.48
N LYS A 56 -8.52 -5.67 -8.65
CA LYS A 56 -9.26 -5.76 -9.91
C LYS A 56 -9.70 -7.19 -10.23
N ASP A 57 -8.88 -8.16 -9.84
CA ASP A 57 -9.09 -9.57 -10.10
C ASP A 57 -9.60 -10.32 -8.84
N ASP A 58 -9.87 -9.62 -7.73
CA ASP A 58 -10.41 -10.17 -6.49
C ASP A 58 -11.94 -10.11 -6.49
N LEU A 59 -12.58 -11.21 -6.89
CA LEU A 59 -14.04 -11.33 -6.96
C LEU A 59 -14.70 -11.67 -5.60
N GLU A 60 -13.91 -12.05 -4.61
CA GLU A 60 -14.40 -12.48 -3.29
C GLU A 60 -14.61 -11.30 -2.34
N SER A 61 -13.72 -10.31 -2.41
CA SER A 61 -13.77 -9.09 -1.59
C SER A 61 -14.89 -8.15 -2.06
N ARG A 62 -15.82 -7.83 -1.17
CA ARG A 62 -16.92 -6.86 -1.42
C ARG A 62 -16.67 -5.51 -0.75
N VAL A 63 -15.88 -5.51 0.33
CA VAL A 63 -15.53 -4.33 1.10
C VAL A 63 -14.04 -4.38 1.39
N VAL A 64 -13.35 -3.26 1.19
CA VAL A 64 -11.96 -3.08 1.58
C VAL A 64 -11.88 -2.01 2.66
N ILE A 65 -11.27 -2.34 3.79
CA ILE A 65 -11.12 -1.42 4.93
C ILE A 65 -9.64 -1.11 5.09
N TYR A 66 -9.29 0.17 4.97
CA TYR A 66 -7.96 0.66 5.30
C TYR A 66 -7.95 1.17 6.73
N THR A 67 -7.01 0.70 7.53
CA THR A 67 -6.79 1.19 8.89
C THR A 67 -5.30 1.19 9.23
N GLY A 68 -4.92 1.80 10.35
CA GLY A 68 -3.53 1.78 10.85
C GLY A 68 -3.37 0.76 11.97
N THR A 69 -2.19 0.16 12.09
CA THR A 69 -1.83 -0.56 13.33
C THR A 69 -1.45 0.43 14.43
N GLY A 70 -1.72 0.07 15.69
CA GLY A 70 -1.49 0.95 16.83
C GLY A 70 -2.60 2.01 16.99
N GLU A 71 -2.23 3.18 17.49
CA GLU A 71 -3.20 4.20 17.94
C GLU A 71 -3.69 5.15 16.83
N ASN A 72 -3.01 5.18 15.68
CA ASN A 72 -3.23 6.20 14.65
C ASN A 72 -3.44 5.55 13.28
N PHE A 73 -4.31 6.13 12.46
CA PHE A 73 -4.44 5.74 11.05
C PHE A 73 -3.14 6.01 10.27
N SER A 74 -2.80 7.29 10.10
CA SER A 74 -1.56 7.76 9.46
C SER A 74 -1.30 9.21 9.83
N SER A 75 -0.02 9.56 9.98
CA SER A 75 0.46 10.94 10.14
C SER A 75 0.65 11.69 8.81
N GLY A 76 0.34 11.08 7.66
CA GLY A 76 0.50 11.68 6.34
C GLY A 76 1.90 11.41 5.76
N ALA A 77 2.51 12.41 5.11
CA ALA A 77 3.81 12.21 4.44
C ALA A 77 4.95 11.92 5.43
N ASP A 78 5.83 10.98 5.09
CA ASP A 78 7.01 10.68 5.89
C ASP A 78 8.11 11.74 5.70
N LEU A 79 8.22 12.67 6.66
CA LEU A 79 9.22 13.74 6.64
C LEU A 79 10.66 13.23 6.86
N LYS A 80 10.85 12.00 7.33
CA LYS A 80 12.17 11.38 7.50
C LYS A 80 12.65 10.72 6.20
N GLU A 81 11.76 10.54 5.23
CA GLU A 81 12.11 10.05 3.91
C GLU A 81 12.89 11.12 3.14
N LYS A 82 14.11 10.77 2.72
CA LYS A 82 14.89 11.61 1.82
C LYS A 82 14.29 11.51 0.42
N ARG A 83 13.48 12.49 0.03
CA ARG A 83 13.02 12.65 -1.34
C ARG A 83 13.95 13.59 -2.08
N GLU A 84 14.28 13.24 -3.33
CA GLU A 84 14.87 14.23 -4.22
C GLU A 84 13.89 15.40 -4.38
N PRO A 85 14.36 16.66 -4.31
CA PRO A 85 13.53 17.81 -4.64
C PRO A 85 12.95 17.65 -6.04
N VAL A 86 11.62 17.60 -6.14
CA VAL A 86 10.94 17.69 -7.43
C VAL A 86 10.94 19.16 -7.84
N THR A 87 12.05 19.60 -8.45
CA THR A 87 12.11 20.92 -9.07
C THR A 87 11.35 20.87 -10.40
N ARG A 88 10.36 21.75 -10.57
CA ARG A 88 9.66 21.95 -11.87
C ARG A 88 10.60 22.39 -13.01
N LEU A 89 11.88 22.64 -12.70
CA LEU A 89 12.91 23.08 -13.64
C LEU A 89 13.65 21.92 -14.34
N LYS A 90 13.53 20.66 -13.88
CA LYS A 90 14.18 19.50 -14.55
C LYS A 90 13.66 19.22 -15.98
N GLY A 91 12.61 19.91 -16.44
CA GLY A 91 12.10 19.86 -17.82
C GLY A 91 12.46 21.06 -18.70
N LEU A 92 13.28 22.01 -18.21
CA LEU A 92 13.72 23.20 -18.95
C LEU A 92 15.19 23.13 -19.40
N GLU A 93 15.91 22.08 -19.03
CA GLU A 93 17.24 21.79 -19.58
C GLU A 93 17.03 21.06 -20.90
N LYS A 94 16.98 21.85 -21.99
CA LYS A 94 17.20 21.35 -23.36
C LYS A 94 18.65 20.92 -23.53
#